data_AF-A0A2H0PJY3-F1
#
_entry.id   AF-A0A2H0PJY3-F1
#
_cell.length_a   1.000
_cell.length_b   1.000
_cell.length_c   1.000
_cell.angle_alpha   90.00
_cell.angle_beta   90.00
_cell.angle_gamma   90.00
#
_symmetry.space_group_name_H-M   'P 1'
#
loop_
_entity.id
_entity.type
_entity.pdbx_description
1 polymer ?
#
loop_
_entity_poly.entity_id
_entity_poly.type
_entity_poly.pdbx_seq_one_letter_code
_entity_poly.pdbx_strand_id
1 'polypeptide(L)' 'MSFARRDKIATELREIDEALGRIKDNTYGVCEETGTPIEEKRLNAIPWTRLSLEGAEIRELDGEDREEIG' A
#
# COMPACT_ATOMS: atom_id res chain seq x y z
N MET A 1 12.62 18.92 19.10
CA MET A 1 11.20 18.53 18.92
C MET A 1 11.13 17.69 17.67
N SER A 2 10.76 16.42 17.78
CA SER A 2 10.83 15.40 16.73
C SER A 2 9.71 15.57 15.68
N PHE A 3 9.93 16.47 14.71
CA PHE A 3 8.98 16.73 13.62
C PHE A 3 8.79 15.53 12.69
N ALA A 4 9.81 14.68 12.52
CA ALA A 4 9.77 13.48 11.67
C ALA A 4 8.62 12.49 11.99
N ARG A 5 8.11 12.47 13.23
CA ARG A 5 6.98 11.61 13.61
C ARG A 5 5.66 12.11 13.05
N ARG A 6 5.50 13.42 12.85
CA ARG A 6 4.25 14.01 12.34
C ARG A 6 4.08 13.78 10.85
N ASP A 7 5.14 13.94 10.07
CA ASP A 7 5.12 13.73 8.61
C ASP A 7 4.83 12.26 8.22
N LYS A 8 5.36 11.29 8.98
CA LYS A 8 5.04 9.86 8.78
C LYS A 8 3.54 9.60 8.97
N ILE A 9 2.95 10.11 10.05
CA ILE A 9 1.51 9.93 10.35
C ILE A 9 0.64 10.58 9.26
N ALA A 10 1.00 11.77 8.80
CA ALA A 10 0.26 12.45 7.74
C ALA A 10 0.29 11.67 6.41
N THR A 11 1.42 11.05 6.09
CA THR A 11 1.56 10.22 4.89
C THR A 11 0.72 8.95 5.00
N GLU A 12 0.81 8.25 6.14
CA GLU A 12 0.06 7.01 6.38
C GLU A 12 -1.46 7.24 6.35
N LEU A 13 -1.94 8.33 6.97
CA LEU A 13 -3.35 8.72 6.90
C LEU A 13 -3.83 8.93 5.46
N ARG A 14 -2.96 9.49 4.60
CA ARG A 14 -3.29 9.72 3.18
C ARG A 14 -3.41 8.40 2.42
N GLU A 15 -2.51 7.45 2.67
CA GLU A 15 -2.57 6.12 2.07
C GLU A 15 -3.83 5.35 2.49
N ILE A 16 -4.22 5.47 3.77
CA ILE A 16 -5.47 4.90 4.29
C ILE A 16 -6.69 5.54 3.60
N ASP A 17 -6.72 6.86 3.46
CA ASP A 17 -7.84 7.55 2.82
C ASP A 17 -7.99 7.16 1.33
N GLU A 18 -6.87 7.02 0.62
CA GLU A 18 -6.84 6.51 -0.76
C GLU A 18 -7.35 5.05 -0.85
N ALA A 19 -7.03 4.22 0.14
CA ALA A 19 -7.54 2.85 0.22
C ALA A 19 -9.05 2.82 0.47
N LEU A 20 -9.54 3.67 1.37
CA LEU A 20 -10.97 3.85 1.64
C LEU A 20 -11.72 4.35 0.40
N GLY A 21 -11.11 5.23 -0.41
CA GLY A 21 -11.64 5.66 -1.70
C GLY A 21 -11.88 4.47 -2.64
N ARG A 22 -10.89 3.59 -2.80
CA ARG A 22 -11.01 2.37 -3.61
C ARG A 22 -12.07 1.40 -3.12
N ILE A 23 -12.29 1.32 -1.80
CA ILE A 23 -13.40 0.53 -1.23
C ILE A 23 -14.74 1.12 -1.66
N LYS A 24 -14.89 2.45 -1.63
CA LYS A 24 -16.12 3.12 -2.11
C LYS A 24 -16.34 2.94 -3.61
N ASP A 25 -15.27 2.96 -4.40
CA ASP A 25 -15.31 2.73 -5.84
C ASP A 25 -15.42 1.24 -6.22
N ASN A 26 -15.45 0.35 -5.23
CA ASN A 26 -15.51 -1.10 -5.40
C ASN A 26 -14.35 -1.68 -6.25
N THR A 27 -13.22 -0.98 -6.28
CA THR A 27 -11.95 -1.35 -6.93
C THR A 27 -10.90 -1.79 -5.91
N TYR A 28 -11.29 -1.91 -4.65
CA TYR A 28 -10.42 -2.39 -3.58
C TYR A 28 -10.00 -3.85 -3.82
N GLY A 29 -8.72 -4.12 -3.57
CA GLY A 29 -8.16 -5.43 -3.82
C GLY A 29 -7.90 -5.71 -5.29
N VAL A 30 -7.80 -4.70 -6.16
CA VAL A 30 -7.31 -4.85 -7.54
C VAL A 30 -5.92 -4.22 -7.65
N CYS A 31 -4.96 -4.97 -8.18
CA CYS A 31 -3.60 -4.49 -8.41
C CYS A 31 -3.58 -3.51 -9.58
N GLU A 32 -2.93 -2.36 -9.40
CA GLU A 32 -2.82 -1.36 -10.47
C GLU A 32 -1.85 -1.75 -11.60
N GLU A 33 -0.85 -2.59 -11.30
CA GLU A 33 0.15 -3.02 -12.29
C GLU A 33 -0.33 -4.22 -13.11
N THR A 34 -0.87 -5.23 -12.43
CA THR A 34 -1.25 -6.50 -13.06
C THR A 34 -2.73 -6.55 -13.45
N GLY A 35 -3.56 -5.65 -12.89
CA GLY A 35 -5.02 -5.70 -13.03
C GLY A 35 -5.67 -6.93 -12.37
N THR A 36 -4.89 -7.73 -11.63
CA THR A 36 -5.37 -8.95 -10.97
C THR A 36 -5.85 -8.67 -9.54
N PRO A 37 -6.77 -9.51 -9.01
CA PRO A 37 -7.19 -9.40 -7.62
C PRO A 37 -6.01 -9.68 -6.67
N ILE A 38 -5.88 -8.84 -5.64
CA ILE A 38 -4.89 -8.94 -4.56
C ILE A 38 -5.37 -10.00 -3.57
N GLU A 39 -4.45 -10.85 -3.10
CA GLU A 39 -4.77 -11.86 -2.09
C GLU A 39 -5.25 -11.22 -0.77
N GLU A 40 -6.34 -11.76 -0.22
CA GLU A 40 -6.92 -11.29 1.04
C GLU A 40 -5.93 -11.34 2.21
N LYS A 41 -5.01 -12.31 2.21
CA LYS A 41 -3.95 -12.41 3.23
C LYS A 41 -3.07 -11.15 3.26
N ARG A 42 -2.80 -10.53 2.11
CA ARG A 42 -1.99 -9.33 1.99
C ARG A 42 -2.78 -8.09 2.37
N LEU A 43 -4.05 -8.01 1.97
CA LEU A 43 -4.96 -6.94 2.41
C LEU A 43 -5.17 -6.94 3.93
N ASN A 44 -5.20 -8.12 4.55
CA ASN A 44 -5.27 -8.25 6.02
C ASN A 44 -3.98 -7.79 6.73
N ALA A 45 -2.81 -7.94 6.09
CA ALA A 45 -1.53 -7.50 6.65
C ALA A 45 -1.31 -5.98 6.44
N ILE A 46 -1.59 -5.49 5.23
CA ILE A 46 -1.39 -4.09 4.82
C ILE A 46 -2.60 -3.65 3.99
N PRO A 47 -3.65 -3.10 4.63
CA PRO A 47 -4.92 -2.82 3.93
C PRO A 47 -4.85 -1.68 2.93
N TRP A 48 -3.85 -0.80 2.99
CA TRP A 48 -3.64 0.29 2.02
C TRP A 48 -2.75 -0.09 0.84
N THR A 49 -2.31 -1.35 0.74
CA THR A 49 -1.47 -1.83 -0.37
C THR A 49 -2.15 -1.62 -1.73
N ARG A 50 -1.41 -1.05 -2.68
CA ARG A 50 -1.88 -0.79 -4.05
C ARG A 50 -1.58 -1.95 -5.01
N LEU A 51 -0.73 -2.87 -4.58
CA LEU A 51 -0.12 -3.91 -5.41
C LEU A 51 -0.39 -5.30 -4.83
N SER A 52 -0.58 -6.27 -5.73
CA SER A 52 -0.59 -7.70 -5.41
C SER A 52 0.82 -8.19 -5.07
N LEU A 53 0.96 -9.43 -4.58
CA LEU A 53 2.27 -10.04 -4.35
C LEU A 53 3.11 -10.04 -5.63
N GLU A 54 2.49 -10.40 -6.74
CA GLU A 54 3.12 -10.43 -8.07
C GLU A 54 3.48 -9.02 -8.56
N GLY A 55 2.57 -8.04 -8.40
CA GLY A 55 2.85 -6.65 -8.76
C GLY A 55 3.89 -5.99 -7.86
N ALA A 56 3.95 -6.39 -6.59
CA ALA A 56 4.99 -5.96 -5.66
C ALA A 56 6.33 -6.59 -6.02
N GLU A 57 6.39 -7.87 -6.40
CA GLU A 57 7.62 -8.52 -6.87
C GLU A 57 8.15 -7.84 -8.14
N ILE A 58 7.28 -7.50 -9.09
CA ILE A 58 7.64 -6.71 -10.29
C ILE A 58 8.20 -5.34 -9.89
N ARG A 59 7.58 -4.66 -8.93
CA ARG A 59 8.02 -3.33 -8.50
C ARG A 59 9.25 -3.35 -7.58
N GLU A 60 9.44 -4.42 -6.80
CA GLU A 60 10.62 -4.64 -5.95
C GLU A 60 11.85 -4.93 -6.81
N LEU A 61 11.69 -5.60 -7.96
CA LEU A 61 12.76 -5.70 -8.96
C LEU A 61 13.21 -4.31 -9.50
N ASP A 62 12.33 -3.30 -9.43
CA ASP A 62 12.60 -1.91 -9.82
C ASP A 62 12.90 -0.97 -8.63
N GLY A 63 12.81 -1.43 -7.39
CA GLY A 63 12.88 -0.57 -6.21
C GLY A 63 13.14 -1.32 -4.90
N GLU A 64 14.41 -1.57 -4.61
CA GLU A 64 14.87 -1.57 -3.22
C GLU A 64 14.53 -0.20 -2.62
N ASP A 65 13.49 -0.11 -1.79
CA ASP A 65 13.35 0.89 -0.72
C ASP A 65 11.98 0.75 -0.03
N ARG A 66 11.95 -0.02 1.08
CA ARG A 66 11.57 0.51 2.40
C ARG A 66 11.93 -0.51 3.47
N GLU A 67 13.24 -0.60 3.67
CA GLU A 67 13.81 -0.85 4.97
C GLU A 67 13.35 0.23 5.97
N GLU A 68 13.37 -0.16 7.25
CA GLU A 68 13.40 0.69 8.45
C GLU A 68 12.08 1.31 8.95
N ILE A 69 11.38 0.55 9.82
CA ILE A 69 11.43 0.86 11.26
C ILE A 69 11.37 -0.42 12.10
N GLY A 70 12.54 -0.81 12.60
CA GLY A 70 12.74 -1.72 13.71
C GLY A 70 14.06 -1.41 14.37
#